data_AF-J6HY45-F1
#
_entry.id   AF-J6HY45-F1
#
_cell.length_a   1.000
_cell.length_b   1.000
_cell.length_c   1.000
_cell.angle_alpha   90.00
_cell.angle_beta   90.00
_cell.angle_gamma   90.00
#
_symmetry.space_group_name_H-M   'P 1'
#
loop_
_entity.id
_entity.type
_entity.pdbx_description
1 polymer ?
#
loop_
_entity_poly.entity_id
_entity_poly.type
_entity_poly.pdbx_seq_one_letter_code
_entity_poly.pdbx_strand_id
1 'polypeptide(L)' 'MPLATPRFLTDEQGNTLYAVLPIEEYNHLINIAKYYQQDDDNLTAEDLRKIAAAREQAKQGLGISSEEVHRKVKELK' A
#
# COMPACT_ATOMS: atom_id res chain seq x y z
N MET A 1 -16.07 -2.17 5.29
CA MET A 1 -17.51 -2.12 4.95
C MET A 1 -17.69 -2.77 3.58
N PRO A 2 -18.82 -3.42 3.28
CA PRO A 2 -19.06 -3.90 1.92
C PRO A 2 -19.09 -2.72 0.95
N LEU A 3 -18.38 -2.84 -0.17
CA LEU A 3 -18.32 -1.83 -1.23
C LEU A 3 -19.76 -1.59 -1.74
N ALA A 4 -20.25 -0.35 -1.68
CA ALA A 4 -21.59 -0.06 -2.17
C ALA A 4 -21.62 -0.24 -3.69
N THR A 5 -22.61 -0.98 -4.21
CA THR A 5 -22.79 -1.13 -5.66
C THR A 5 -23.10 0.24 -6.29
N PRO A 6 -22.30 0.72 -7.25
CA PRO A 6 -22.55 2.01 -7.89
C PRO A 6 -23.88 1.99 -8.65
N ARG A 7 -24.63 3.09 -8.59
CA ARG A 7 -25.80 3.27 -9.46
C ARG A 7 -25.40 4.06 -10.70
N PHE A 8 -25.63 3.48 -11.87
CA PHE A 8 -25.29 4.12 -13.14
C PHE A 8 -26.44 4.96 -13.68
N LEU A 9 -26.10 6.11 -14.24
CA LEU A 9 -27.01 6.97 -15.01
C LEU A 9 -26.66 6.83 -16.49
N THR A 10 -27.64 6.50 -17.30
CA THR A 10 -27.49 6.25 -18.74
C THR A 10 -28.15 7.34 -19.56
N ASP A 11 -27.65 7.56 -20.78
CA ASP A 11 -28.34 8.37 -21.78
C ASP A 11 -29.56 7.63 -22.40
N GLU A 12 -30.23 8.29 -23.34
CA GLU A 12 -31.40 7.74 -24.06
C GLU A 12 -31.06 6.51 -24.91
N GLN A 13 -29.79 6.30 -25.25
CA GLN A 13 -29.30 5.18 -26.04
C GLN A 13 -28.82 4.02 -25.15
N GLY A 14 -28.87 4.19 -23.82
CA GLY A 14 -28.44 3.21 -22.83
C GLY A 14 -26.95 3.26 -22.49
N ASN A 15 -26.20 4.25 -22.97
CA ASN A 15 -24.78 4.38 -22.64
C ASN A 15 -24.63 4.94 -21.23
N THR A 16 -23.76 4.32 -20.43
CA THR A 16 -23.46 4.81 -19.07
C THR A 16 -22.61 6.06 -19.14
N LEU A 17 -23.11 7.17 -18.58
CA LEU A 17 -22.41 8.46 -18.54
C LEU A 17 -21.84 8.78 -17.16
N TYR A 18 -22.57 8.42 -16.10
CA TYR A 18 -22.20 8.76 -14.73
C TYR A 18 -22.41 7.58 -13.78
N ALA A 19 -21.61 7.51 -12.73
CA ALA A 19 -21.80 6.63 -11.59
C ALA A 19 -22.09 7.46 -10.34
N VAL A 20 -23.16 7.12 -9.63
CA VAL A 20 -23.54 7.73 -8.35
C VAL A 20 -23.10 6.81 -7.22
N LEU A 21 -22.29 7.37 -6.33
CA LEU A 21 -21.70 6.70 -5.19
C LEU A 21 -21.98 7.52 -3.92
N PRO A 22 -22.14 6.87 -2.75
CA PRO A 22 -22.04 7.57 -1.47
C PRO A 22 -20.70 8.32 -1.37
N ILE A 23 -20.72 9.50 -0.75
CA ILE A 23 -19.51 10.35 -0.62
C ILE A 23 -18.37 9.60 0.07
N GLU A 24 -18.69 8.78 1.07
CA GLU A 24 -17.70 7.97 1.78
C GLU A 24 -17.00 6.95 0.87
N GLU A 25 -17.76 6.30 -0.03
CA GLU A 25 -17.23 5.33 -0.98
C GLU A 25 -16.37 6.00 -2.05
N TYR A 26 -16.81 7.15 -2.58
CA TYR A 26 -16.01 7.95 -3.50
C TYR A 26 -14.68 8.36 -2.88
N ASN A 27 -14.71 8.89 -1.66
CA ASN A 27 -13.50 9.30 -0.94
C ASN A 27 -12.58 8.11 -0.64
N HIS A 28 -13.15 6.95 -0.32
CA HIS A 28 -12.39 5.72 -0.13
C HIS A 28 -11.63 5.31 -1.40
N LEU A 29 -12.31 5.31 -2.55
CA LEU A 29 -11.70 4.98 -3.85
C LEU A 29 -10.60 5.98 -4.23
N ILE A 30 -10.80 7.27 -3.98
CA ILE A 30 -9.76 8.29 -4.21
C ILE A 30 -8.54 8.07 -3.30
N ASN A 31 -8.74 7.70 -2.05
CA ASN A 31 -7.64 7.43 -1.12
C ASN A 31 -6.83 6.19 -1.56
N ILE A 32 -7.51 5.14 -2.04
CA ILE A 32 -6.85 3.97 -2.63
C ILE A 32 -6.02 4.39 -3.85
N ALA A 33 -6.61 5.14 -4.78
CA ALA A 33 -5.91 5.59 -5.97
C ALA A 33 -4.68 6.45 -5.63
N LYS A 34 -4.78 7.32 -4.62
CA LYS A 34 -3.65 8.12 -4.12
C LYS A 34 -2.56 7.27 -3.50
N TYR A 35 -2.92 6.25 -2.71
CA TYR A 35 -1.96 5.34 -2.12
C TYR A 35 -1.12 4.65 -3.21
N TYR A 36 -1.76 4.11 -4.24
CA TYR A 36 -1.09 3.49 -5.39
C TYR A 36 -0.37 4.47 -6.33
N GLN A 37 -0.66 5.77 -6.24
CA GLN A 37 0.08 6.81 -6.95
C GLN A 37 1.27 7.36 -6.16
N GLN A 38 1.26 7.20 -4.82
CA GLN A 38 2.35 7.61 -3.93
C GLN A 38 3.46 6.57 -3.86
N ASP A 39 3.14 5.31 -4.13
CA ASP A 39 4.14 4.30 -4.44
C ASP A 39 4.66 4.55 -5.85
N ASP A 40 5.73 5.34 -5.97
CA ASP A 40 6.71 5.15 -7.03
C ASP A 40 7.27 3.72 -6.82
N ASP A 41 6.56 2.72 -7.34
CA ASP A 41 6.83 1.28 -7.27
C ASP A 41 8.19 0.88 -7.92
N ASN A 42 9.03 1.85 -8.23
CA ASN A 42 10.39 1.62 -8.70
C ASN A 42 11.31 1.40 -7.50
N LEU A 43 11.36 0.14 -7.04
CA LEU A 43 12.48 -0.32 -6.22
C LEU A 43 13.78 0.11 -6.92
N THR A 44 14.55 0.97 -6.26
CA THR A 44 15.81 1.40 -6.82
C THR A 44 16.79 0.21 -6.84
N ALA A 45 17.87 0.32 -7.61
CA ALA A 45 18.94 -0.67 -7.57
C ALA A 45 19.53 -0.84 -6.16
N GLU A 46 19.45 0.20 -5.32
CA GLU A 46 19.87 0.14 -3.93
C GLU A 46 18.90 -0.67 -3.05
N ASP A 47 17.59 -0.51 -3.27
CA ASP A 47 16.57 -1.27 -2.54
C ASP A 47 16.66 -2.77 -2.84
N LEU A 48 16.88 -3.11 -4.12
CA LEU A 48 17.13 -4.50 -4.53
C LEU A 48 18.38 -5.08 -3.87
N ARG A 49 19.46 -4.29 -3.73
CA ARG A 49 20.67 -4.71 -3.00
C ARG A 49 20.40 -4.94 -1.51
N LYS A 50 19.66 -4.04 -0.86
CA LYS A 50 19.28 -4.16 0.55
C LYS A 50 18.43 -5.41 0.79
N ILE A 51 17.46 -5.68 -0.07
CA ILE A 51 16.61 -6.88 -0.01
C ILE A 51 17.46 -8.15 -0.18
N ALA A 52 18.39 -8.17 -1.14
CA ALA A 52 19.28 -9.32 -1.34
C ALA A 52 20.17 -9.58 -0.12
N ALA A 53 20.75 -8.52 0.46
CA ALA A 53 21.57 -8.61 1.67
C ALA A 53 20.76 -9.13 2.87
N ALA A 54 19.55 -8.60 3.08
CA ALA A 54 18.66 -9.04 4.16
C ALA A 54 18.28 -10.53 4.03
N ARG A 55 18.01 -11.00 2.80
CA ARG A 55 17.74 -12.42 2.53
C ARG A 55 18.94 -13.31 2.85
N GLU A 56 20.15 -12.86 2.52
CA GLU A 56 21.37 -13.61 2.82
C GLU A 56 21.66 -13.66 4.32
N GLN A 57 21.48 -12.54 5.03
CA GLN A 57 21.56 -12.48 6.50
C GLN A 57 20.56 -13.43 7.16
N ALA A 58 19.32 -13.49 6.65
CA ALA A 58 18.30 -14.40 7.17
C ALA A 58 18.69 -15.87 6.99
N LYS A 59 19.25 -16.25 5.84
CA LYS A 59 19.77 -17.62 5.61
C LYS A 59 20.91 -17.97 6.57
N GLN A 60 21.72 -17.00 6.93
CA GLN A 60 22.83 -17.16 7.88
C GLN A 60 22.39 -17.07 9.36
N GLY A 61 21.10 -16.88 9.62
CA GLY A 61 20.58 -16.75 10.99
C GLY A 61 20.99 -15.46 11.70
N LEU A 62 21.44 -14.44 10.96
CA LEU A 62 21.92 -13.16 11.48
C LEU A 62 20.79 -12.18 11.84
N GLY A 63 19.55 -12.66 11.96
CA GLY A 63 18.43 -11.88 12.44
C GLY A 63 18.57 -11.58 13.93
N ILE A 64 18.08 -10.42 14.37
CA ILE A 64 17.98 -10.07 15.79
C ILE A 64 16.53 -10.08 16.23
N SER A 65 16.28 -10.44 17.50
CA SER A 65 14.92 -10.47 18.03
C SER A 65 14.39 -9.05 18.27
N SER A 66 13.06 -8.91 18.32
CA SER A 66 12.39 -7.64 18.61
C SER A 66 12.83 -7.05 19.96
N GLU A 67 13.00 -7.91 20.97
CA GLU A 67 13.50 -7.51 22.29
C GLU A 67 14.93 -6.94 22.22
N GLU A 68 15.77 -7.53 21.36
CA GLU A 68 17.14 -7.10 21.12
C GLU A 68 17.24 -5.77 20.40
N VAL A 69 16.35 -5.55 19.41
CA VAL A 69 16.18 -4.25 18.74
C VAL A 69 15.83 -3.19 19.78
N HIS A 70 14.83 -3.46 20.63
CA HIS A 70 14.36 -2.51 21.62
C HIS A 70 15.43 -2.16 22.66
N ARG A 71 16.25 -3.14 23.07
CA ARG A 71 17.39 -2.91 23.96
C ARG A 71 18.45 -2.02 23.31
N LYS A 72 18.89 -2.33 22.08
CA LYS A 72 19.89 -1.53 21.35
C LYS A 72 19.44 -0.08 21.12
N VAL A 73 18.17 0.13 20.81
CA VAL A 73 17.61 1.48 20.62
C VAL A 73 17.58 2.28 21.92
N LYS A 74 17.40 1.63 23.08
CA LYS A 74 17.49 2.28 24.39
C LYS A 74 18.93 2.63 24.77
N GLU A 75 19.91 1.81 24.39
CA GLU A 75 21.34 2.03 24.65
C GLU A 75 21.97 3.13 23.78
N LEU A 76 21.30 3.52 22.69
CA LEU A 76 21.70 4.62 21.80
C LEU A 76 21.20 6.00 22.28
N LYS A 77 20.42 6.06 23.37
CA LYS A 77 19.93 7.28 24.02
C LYS A 77 20.72 7.58 25.28
#